data_AF-A0A920RP60-F1
#
_entry.id   AF-A0A920RP60-F1
#
_cell.length_a   1.000
_cell.length_b   1.000
_cell.length_c   1.000
_cell.angle_alpha   90.00
_cell.angle_beta   90.00
_cell.angle_gamma   90.00
#
_symmetry.space_group_name_H-M   'P 1'
#
loop_
_entity.id
_entity.type
_entity.pdbx_description
1 polymer ?
#
loop_
_entity_poly.entity_id
_entity_poly.type
_entity_poly.pdbx_seq_one_letter_code
_entity_poly.pdbx_strand_id
1 'polypeptide(L)'
;MVCLRPSYLYDGVESPLRDKPPGSIDIQVFRENTEGEYANVGGRLYADRPHDVAVQTSVFTRHGCRRIIQAAFEKASARPARQVASITKSNAQGYGMVLWDEVFEDVAAGFPDIQTESLLIDRAVMEFVRGPRIV
;
A
#
# COMPACT_ATOMS: atom_id res chain seq x y z
N MET A 1 5.03 -9.29 -10.93
CA MET A 1 3.65 -9.76 -10.70
C MET A 1 2.94 -8.72 -9.84
N VAL A 2 1.68 -8.37 -10.14
CA VAL A 2 0.89 -7.36 -9.40
C VAL A 2 -0.20 -8.08 -8.61
N CYS A 3 -0.31 -7.82 -7.31
CA CYS A 3 -1.42 -8.34 -6.50
C CYS A 3 -2.50 -7.26 -6.37
N LEU A 4 -3.52 -7.33 -7.22
CA LEU A 4 -4.69 -6.46 -7.16
C LEU A 4 -5.76 -7.07 -6.26
N ARG A 5 -6.25 -6.30 -5.28
CA ARG A 5 -7.32 -6.70 -4.36
C ARG A 5 -8.44 -5.66 -4.38
N PRO A 6 -9.49 -5.86 -5.21
CA PRO A 6 -10.65 -4.98 -5.22
C PRO A 6 -11.51 -5.20 -3.96
N SER A 7 -12.03 -4.12 -3.40
CA SER A 7 -12.97 -4.11 -2.28
C SER A 7 -14.15 -3.22 -2.65
N TYR A 8 -15.31 -3.84 -2.90
CA TYR A 8 -16.53 -3.14 -3.30
C TYR A 8 -17.70 -3.52 -2.40
N LEU A 9 -18.48 -2.54 -1.94
CA LEU A 9 -19.71 -2.79 -1.19
C LEU A 9 -20.89 -2.93 -2.15
N TYR A 10 -21.28 -4.18 -2.42
CA TYR A 10 -22.42 -4.49 -3.28
C TYR A 10 -23.76 -4.24 -2.59
N ASP A 11 -24.79 -4.03 -3.42
CA ASP A 11 -26.17 -3.95 -2.93
C ASP A 11 -26.60 -5.26 -2.26
N GLY A 12 -27.35 -5.15 -1.17
CA GLY A 12 -27.77 -6.29 -0.34
C GLY A 12 -26.70 -6.89 0.58
N VAL A 13 -25.45 -6.40 0.56
CA VAL A 13 -24.41 -6.85 1.49
C VAL A 13 -24.37 -5.94 2.72
N GLU A 14 -24.50 -6.52 3.91
CA GLU A 14 -24.36 -5.78 5.16
C GLU A 14 -22.89 -5.46 5.45
N SER A 15 -22.58 -4.17 5.58
CA SER A 15 -21.24 -3.71 5.95
C SER A 15 -21.09 -3.65 7.48
N PRO A 16 -19.94 -4.07 8.04
CA PRO A 16 -19.66 -3.85 9.46
C PRO A 16 -19.49 -2.36 9.81
N LEU A 17 -19.30 -1.50 8.81
CA LEU A 17 -19.24 -0.05 9.01
C LEU A 17 -20.66 0.53 9.02
N ARG A 18 -20.95 1.32 10.05
CA ARG A 18 -22.25 1.98 10.22
C ARG A 18 -22.54 2.93 9.05
N ASP A 19 -23.79 2.97 8.63
CA ASP A 19 -24.36 3.94 7.68
C ASP A 19 -23.64 4.01 6.32
N LYS A 20 -23.23 2.86 5.78
CA LYS A 20 -22.62 2.77 4.44
C LYS A 20 -23.62 2.30 3.39
N PRO A 21 -24.03 3.16 2.45
CA PRO A 21 -24.89 2.73 1.35
C PRO A 21 -24.09 1.88 0.34
N PRO A 22 -24.77 1.04 -0.45
CA PRO A 22 -24.15 0.31 -1.57
C PRO A 22 -23.32 1.24 -2.46
N GLY A 23 -22.17 0.76 -2.93
CA GLY A 23 -21.23 1.51 -3.77
C GLY A 23 -20.43 2.61 -3.05
N SER A 24 -20.67 2.86 -1.75
CA SER A 24 -19.86 3.83 -0.98
C SER A 24 -18.44 3.37 -0.67
N ILE A 25 -18.14 2.10 -0.91
CA ILE A 25 -16.80 1.52 -0.84
C ILE A 25 -16.47 0.96 -2.23
N ASP A 26 -15.48 1.53 -2.89
CA ASP A 26 -14.91 1.03 -4.15
C ASP A 26 -13.41 1.34 -4.17
N ILE A 27 -12.63 0.43 -3.57
CA ILE A 27 -11.20 0.60 -3.33
C ILE A 27 -10.44 -0.51 -4.06
N GLN A 28 -9.31 -0.17 -4.67
CA GLN A 28 -8.43 -1.16 -5.31
C GLN A 28 -7.05 -1.13 -4.67
N VAL A 29 -6.74 -2.15 -3.87
CA VAL A 29 -5.41 -2.26 -3.25
C VAL A 29 -4.43 -2.89 -4.23
N PHE A 30 -3.41 -2.14 -4.61
CA PHE A 30 -2.25 -2.60 -5.37
C PHE A 30 -1.13 -2.96 -4.41
N ARG A 31 -0.90 -4.26 -4.22
CA ARG A 31 0.09 -4.78 -3.29
C ARG A 31 1.32 -5.30 -4.05
N GLU A 32 2.50 -4.82 -3.65
CA GLU A 32 3.78 -5.44 -4.02
C GLU A 32 3.83 -6.84 -3.37
N ASN A 33 4.20 -7.86 -4.14
CA ASN A 33 4.08 -9.26 -3.73
C ASN A 33 5.32 -10.11 -4.06
N THR A 34 6.44 -9.48 -4.44
CA THR A 34 7.66 -10.20 -4.83
C THR A 34 8.88 -9.85 -3.99
N GLU A 35 8.82 -8.77 -3.22
CA GLU A 35 9.89 -8.27 -2.36
C GLU A 35 9.31 -7.64 -1.07
N GLY A 36 10.02 -6.70 -0.47
CA GLY A 36 9.62 -5.99 0.74
C GLY A 36 9.88 -6.77 2.02
N GLU A 37 8.99 -6.60 2.99
CA GLU A 37 9.08 -7.18 4.33
C GLU A 37 9.02 -8.71 4.33
N TYR A 38 8.51 -9.32 3.26
CA TYR A 38 8.29 -10.77 3.17
C TYR A 38 9.43 -11.52 2.47
N ALA A 39 10.53 -10.83 2.14
CA ALA A 39 11.68 -11.42 1.46
C ALA A 39 12.44 -12.48 2.30
N ASN A 40 12.11 -12.63 3.59
CA ASN A 40 12.77 -13.57 4.53
C ASN A 40 14.31 -13.48 4.51
N VAL A 41 14.83 -12.25 4.45
CA VAL A 41 16.27 -11.99 4.53
C VAL A 41 16.64 -11.73 5.98
N GLY A 42 17.60 -12.50 6.50
CA GLY A 42 18.03 -12.39 7.88
C GLY A 42 18.50 -13.72 8.45
N GLY A 43 18.26 -13.93 9.74
CA GLY A 43 18.65 -15.15 10.45
C GLY A 43 18.33 -15.10 11.93
N ARG A 44 18.47 -16.23 12.61
CA ARG A 44 18.27 -16.35 14.07
C ARG A 44 19.49 -16.98 14.71
N LEU A 45 20.02 -16.34 15.74
CA LEU A 45 21.17 -16.79 16.51
C LEU A 45 20.71 -17.24 17.90
N TYR A 46 21.32 -18.30 18.41
CA TYR A 46 21.04 -18.83 19.75
C TYR A 46 19.58 -19.17 20.01
N ALA A 47 18.91 -19.72 19.00
CA ALA A 47 17.53 -20.16 19.11
C ALA A 47 17.32 -21.01 20.37
N ASP A 48 16.22 -20.74 21.07
CA ASP A 48 15.79 -21.45 22.28
C ASP A 48 16.73 -21.26 23.50
N ARG A 49 17.57 -20.22 23.49
CA ARG A 49 18.38 -19.77 24.63
C ARG A 49 17.97 -18.35 25.09
N PRO A 50 18.28 -17.91 26.32
CA PRO A 50 17.89 -16.57 26.80
C PRO A 50 18.44 -15.38 26.01
N HIS A 51 19.48 -15.59 25.19
CA HIS A 51 20.14 -14.59 24.36
C HIS A 51 19.79 -14.77 22.87
N ASP A 52 18.59 -15.30 22.59
CA ASP A 52 18.03 -15.48 21.24
C ASP A 52 17.92 -14.15 20.51
N VAL A 53 18.48 -14.07 19.30
CA VAL A 53 18.47 -12.87 18.47
C VAL A 53 17.97 -13.24 17.09
N ALA A 54 16.91 -12.57 16.63
CA ALA A 54 16.45 -12.65 15.26
C ALA A 54 16.74 -11.33 14.53
N VAL A 55 17.38 -11.45 13.37
CA VAL A 55 17.52 -10.37 12.40
C VAL A 55 16.56 -10.65 11.27
N GLN A 56 15.73 -9.67 10.94
CA GLN A 56 14.85 -9.72 9.79
C GLN A 56 14.94 -8.40 9.03
N THR A 57 15.11 -8.49 7.72
CA THR A 57 15.36 -7.35 6.85
C THR A 57 14.42 -7.38 5.67
N SER A 58 13.84 -6.21 5.39
CA SER A 58 13.04 -5.96 4.20
C SER A 58 13.94 -5.57 3.04
N VAL A 59 13.67 -6.09 1.85
CA VAL A 59 14.43 -5.76 0.64
C VAL A 59 13.52 -5.05 -0.35
N PHE A 60 13.86 -3.83 -0.72
CA PHE A 60 13.11 -3.05 -1.71
C PHE A 60 14.03 -2.75 -2.89
N THR A 61 13.51 -2.91 -4.10
CA THR A 61 14.21 -2.53 -5.31
C THR A 61 13.46 -1.40 -6.01
N ARG A 62 14.19 -0.45 -6.60
CA ARG A 62 13.58 0.63 -7.39
C ARG A 62 12.71 0.05 -8.51
N HIS A 63 13.12 -1.07 -9.11
CA HIS A 63 12.36 -1.76 -10.14
C HIS A 63 11.04 -2.33 -9.62
N GLY A 64 11.06 -3.02 -8.48
CA GLY A 64 9.87 -3.61 -7.85
C GLY A 64 8.85 -2.54 -7.45
N CYS A 65 9.30 -1.50 -6.73
CA CYS A 65 8.48 -0.35 -6.36
C CYS A 65 7.89 0.34 -7.59
N ARG A 66 8.71 0.66 -8.61
CA ARG A 66 8.23 1.39 -9.79
C ARG A 66 7.16 0.60 -10.52
N ARG A 67 7.35 -0.71 -10.67
CA ARG A 67 6.41 -1.58 -11.38
C ARG A 67 5.03 -1.60 -10.73
N ILE A 68 4.94 -1.73 -9.40
CA ILE A 68 3.65 -1.79 -8.72
C ILE A 68 2.98 -0.41 -8.66
N ILE A 69 3.74 0.65 -8.41
CA ILE A 69 3.24 2.02 -8.37
C ILE A 69 2.71 2.42 -9.75
N GLN A 70 3.49 2.19 -10.81
CA GLN A 70 3.08 2.44 -12.19
C GLN A 70 1.76 1.73 -12.54
N ALA A 71 1.61 0.46 -12.15
CA ALA A 71 0.38 -0.29 -12.39
C ALA A 71 -0.85 0.32 -11.67
N ALA A 72 -0.65 0.90 -10.47
CA ALA A 72 -1.71 1.60 -9.75
C ALA A 72 -2.14 2.88 -10.48
N PHE A 73 -1.19 3.69 -10.95
CA PHE A 73 -1.47 4.90 -11.74
C PHE A 73 -2.16 4.58 -13.06
N GLU A 74 -1.67 3.60 -13.82
CA GLU A 74 -2.29 3.16 -15.08
C GLU A 74 -3.73 2.72 -14.88
N LYS A 75 -4.03 2.01 -13.78
CA LYS A 75 -5.41 1.65 -13.46
C LYS A 75 -6.25 2.85 -13.04
N ALA A 76 -5.69 3.76 -12.25
CA ALA A 76 -6.38 4.94 -11.77
C ALA A 76 -6.77 5.90 -12.91
N SER A 77 -6.00 5.98 -14.00
CA SER A 77 -6.36 6.76 -15.19
C SER A 77 -7.70 6.33 -15.81
N ALA A 78 -8.05 5.04 -15.69
CA ALA A 78 -9.31 4.49 -16.20
C ALA A 78 -10.47 4.56 -15.19
N ARG A 79 -10.23 5.02 -13.96
CA ARG A 79 -11.25 5.13 -12.91
C ARG A 79 -11.86 6.53 -12.89
N PRO A 80 -13.17 6.68 -12.64
CA PRO A 80 -13.80 8.01 -12.55
C PRO A 80 -13.17 8.92 -11.48
N ALA A 81 -12.71 8.34 -10.37
CA ALA A 81 -12.13 9.10 -9.26
C ALA A 81 -10.71 9.63 -9.55
N ARG A 82 -9.97 9.03 -10.50
CA ARG A 82 -8.59 9.40 -10.87
C ARG A 82 -7.71 9.77 -9.67
N GLN A 83 -7.66 8.88 -8.68
CA GLN A 83 -6.92 9.11 -7.44
C GLN A 83 -6.07 7.88 -7.11
N VAL A 84 -4.88 8.12 -6.56
CA VAL A 84 -3.99 7.09 -6.00
C VAL A 84 -3.49 7.55 -4.64
N ALA A 85 -3.68 6.72 -3.61
CA ALA A 85 -3.06 6.92 -2.31
C ALA A 85 -1.83 6.02 -2.12
N SER A 86 -0.68 6.62 -1.80
CA SER A 86 0.53 5.89 -1.38
C SER A 86 0.49 5.64 0.12
N ILE A 87 0.67 4.39 0.53
CA ILE A 87 0.69 4.01 1.95
C ILE A 87 2.14 3.72 2.35
N THR A 88 2.69 4.51 3.27
CA THR A 88 4.10 4.50 3.64
C THR A 88 4.31 4.45 5.16
N LYS A 89 5.56 4.28 5.60
CA LYS A 89 5.99 4.50 6.99
C LYS A 89 7.42 5.05 7.04
N SER A 90 7.73 5.95 6.12
CA SER A 90 9.06 6.57 5.96
C SER A 90 9.56 7.34 7.19
N ASN A 91 8.68 7.73 8.11
CA ASN A 91 9.08 8.29 9.40
C ASN A 91 9.77 7.29 10.36
N ALA A 92 9.59 5.98 10.14
CA ALA A 92 10.21 4.92 10.95
C ALA A 92 11.11 3.99 10.12
N GLN A 93 10.80 3.78 8.84
CA GLN A 93 11.58 2.96 7.92
C GLN A 93 12.38 3.84 6.96
N GLY A 94 13.51 4.37 7.44
CA GLY A 94 14.29 5.40 6.75
C GLY A 94 15.02 4.99 5.46
N TYR A 95 14.93 3.73 5.03
CA TYR A 95 15.55 3.26 3.78
C TYR A 95 14.50 2.75 2.79
N GLY A 96 13.81 1.65 3.11
CA GLY A 96 12.84 1.02 2.20
C GLY A 96 11.65 1.91 1.85
N MET A 97 11.03 2.54 2.85
CA MET A 97 9.87 3.42 2.63
C MET A 97 10.27 4.78 2.06
N VAL A 98 11.49 5.25 2.33
CA VAL A 98 12.00 6.47 1.66
C VAL A 98 12.21 6.21 0.16
N LEU A 99 12.80 5.06 -0.20
CA LEU A 99 12.89 4.65 -1.61
C LEU A 99 11.50 4.49 -2.25
N TRP A 100 10.52 3.96 -1.51
CA TRP A 100 9.14 3.87 -1.97
C TRP A 100 8.55 5.26 -2.28
N ASP A 101 8.71 6.22 -1.36
CA ASP A 101 8.21 7.59 -1.51
C ASP A 101 8.86 8.31 -2.71
N GLU A 102 10.19 8.21 -2.86
CA GLU A 102 10.91 8.75 -4.02
C GLU A 102 10.37 8.20 -5.35
N VAL A 103 10.16 6.88 -5.42
CA VAL A 103 9.64 6.23 -6.63
C VAL A 103 8.19 6.61 -6.88
N PHE A 104 7.41 6.82 -5.83
CA PHE A 104 6.03 7.29 -5.95
C PHE A 104 5.97 8.69 -6.56
N GLU A 105 6.79 9.62 -6.08
CA GLU A 105 6.89 10.98 -6.64
C GLU A 105 7.37 10.95 -8.11
N ASP A 106 8.39 10.14 -8.42
CA ASP A 106 8.90 9.95 -9.78
C ASP A 106 7.82 9.48 -10.76
N VAL A 107 6.97 8.53 -10.33
CA VAL A 107 5.88 8.00 -11.16
C VAL A 107 4.74 9.00 -11.25
N ALA A 108 4.35 9.63 -10.13
CA ALA A 108 3.27 10.61 -10.07
C ALA A 108 3.50 11.79 -11.04
N ALA A 109 4.75 12.22 -11.23
CA ALA A 109 5.12 13.26 -12.19
C ALA A 109 4.71 12.92 -13.64
N GLY A 110 4.58 11.63 -13.98
CA GLY A 110 4.10 11.16 -15.29
C GLY A 110 2.58 11.16 -15.46
N PHE A 111 1.81 11.40 -14.39
CA PHE A 111 0.35 11.34 -14.37
C PHE A 111 -0.27 12.59 -13.72
N PRO A 112 -0.10 13.79 -14.31
CA PRO A 112 -0.49 15.05 -13.70
C PRO A 112 -2.01 15.22 -13.51
N ASP A 113 -2.83 14.40 -14.18
CA ASP A 113 -4.30 14.41 -14.06
C ASP A 113 -4.83 13.49 -12.95
N ILE A 114 -3.95 12.73 -12.28
CA ILE A 114 -4.30 11.85 -11.16
C ILE A 114 -4.02 12.58 -9.84
N GLN A 115 -5.04 12.63 -8.97
CA GLN A 115 -4.88 13.13 -7.61
C GLN A 115 -4.08 12.15 -6.77
N THR A 116 -3.10 12.65 -6.02
CA THR A 116 -2.23 11.82 -5.18
C THR A 116 -2.32 12.25 -3.73
N GLU A 117 -2.25 11.27 -2.83
CA GLU A 117 -2.09 11.49 -1.38
C GLU A 117 -1.09 10.47 -0.84
N SER A 118 -0.22 10.87 0.07
CA SER A 118 0.64 9.95 0.82
C SER A 118 0.19 9.89 2.27
N LEU A 119 -0.05 8.69 2.77
CA LEU A 119 -0.56 8.41 4.11
C LEU A 119 0.38 7.46 4.85
N LEU A 120 0.61 7.74 6.14
CA LEU A 120 1.22 6.74 7.00
C LEU A 120 0.25 5.58 7.24
N ILE A 121 0.75 4.34 7.27
CA ILE A 121 -0.09 3.13 7.38
C ILE A 121 -1.08 3.16 8.56
N ASP A 122 -0.68 3.73 9.71
CA ASP A 122 -1.53 3.90 10.89
C ASP A 122 -2.70 4.86 10.64
N ARG A 123 -2.46 5.98 9.93
CA ARG A 123 -3.54 6.87 9.50
C ARG A 123 -4.43 6.20 8.46
N ALA A 124 -3.85 5.51 7.49
CA ALA A 124 -4.59 4.85 6.42
C ALA A 124 -5.61 3.83 6.96
N VAL A 125 -5.20 3.01 7.94
CA VAL A 125 -6.09 2.03 8.59
C VAL A 125 -7.21 2.73 9.36
N MET A 126 -6.95 3.86 10.02
CA MET A 126 -8.00 4.65 10.67
C MET A 126 -9.00 5.20 9.65
N GLU A 127 -8.53 5.73 8.52
CA GLU A 127 -9.39 6.30 7.47
C GLU A 127 -10.26 5.23 6.79
N PHE A 128 -9.77 4.00 6.63
CA PHE A 128 -10.59 2.88 6.13
C PHE A 128 -11.84 2.63 6.98
N VAL A 129 -11.78 2.91 8.28
CA VAL A 129 -12.94 2.76 9.19
C VAL A 129 -13.78 4.03 9.22
N ARG A 130 -13.16 5.21 9.35
CA ARG A 130 -13.86 6.49 9.48
C ARG A 130 -14.64 6.87 8.21
N GLY A 131 -14.04 6.62 7.06
CA GLY A 131 -14.56 7.07 5.78
C GLY A 131 -13.75 6.45 4.65
N PRO A 132 -14.02 5.18 4.28
CA PRO A 132 -13.35 4.48 3.18
C PRO A 132 -13.65 5.18 1.84
N ARG A 133 -12.95 6.29 1.62
CA ARG A 133 -12.92 7.09 0.40
C ARG A 133 -11.53 7.08 -0.23
N ILE A 134 -10.55 6.51 0.45
CA ILE A 134 -9.19 6.33 -0.06
C ILE A 134 -9.29 5.32 -1.19
N VAL A 135 -9.06 5.79 -2.42
CA VAL A 135 -9.33 5.09 -3.68
C VAL A 135 -8.21 4.13 -4.05
#